data_AF-A0A2V6KSS0-F1
#
_entry.id   AF-A0A2V6KSS0-F1
#
_cell.length_a   1.000
_cell.length_b   1.000
_cell.length_c   1.000
_cell.angle_alpha   90.00
_cell.angle_beta   90.00
_cell.angle_gamma   90.00
#
_symmetry.space_group_name_H-M   'P 1'
#
loop_
_entity.id
_entity.type
_entity.pdbx_description
1 polymer ?
#
loop_
_entity_poly.entity_id
_entity_poly.type
_entity_poly.pdbx_seq_one_letter_code
_entity_poly.pdbx_strand_id
1 'polypeptide(L)'
;TDVKSHIYIFESPEQWQQFQAFGKLEPWTGGIHSQGSLFIQRNPKYKFSGNLLGHEIVHLIVHRLYSDGIPCWLNEGLAQYISKAAYASYQRARGYISKPHSEAIATEDLIALPTLTALTLPPTDRVTTFYDESERLVRFLVSTDKPDFLALLDALGRHQPFEIALPRAYVGTFPDFSVLEQKFREYAAKDFGTTLQQADDE
;
A
#
# COMPACT_ATOMS: atom_id res chain seq x y z
N THR A 1 14.87 11.42 -21.47
CA THR A 1 16.06 11.56 -20.61
C THR A 1 15.92 10.58 -19.47
N ASP A 2 16.93 9.76 -19.20
CA ASP A 2 16.87 8.81 -18.10
C ASP A 2 17.03 9.55 -16.77
N VAL A 3 15.92 9.76 -16.06
CA VAL A 3 15.91 10.44 -14.76
C VAL A 3 16.36 9.45 -13.71
N LYS A 4 17.48 9.72 -13.04
CA LYS A 4 17.96 8.88 -11.93
C LYS A 4 17.13 9.18 -10.68
N SER A 5 16.70 8.12 -9.99
CA SER A 5 16.17 8.26 -8.63
C SER A 5 17.32 8.34 -7.64
N HIS A 6 17.33 9.37 -6.81
CA HIS A 6 18.29 9.49 -5.70
C HIS A 6 17.63 8.96 -4.43
N ILE A 7 18.35 8.15 -3.66
CA ILE A 7 17.88 7.67 -2.36
C ILE A 7 18.82 8.26 -1.30
N TYR A 8 18.27 9.09 -0.43
CA TYR A 8 18.93 9.69 0.72
C TYR A 8 18.52 8.94 1.97
N ILE A 9 19.50 8.39 2.69
CA ILE A 9 19.28 7.59 3.88
C ILE A 9 19.82 8.35 5.08
N PHE A 10 18.94 8.75 6.00
CA PHE A 10 19.30 9.39 7.26
C PHE A 10 19.57 8.32 8.31
N GLU A 11 20.81 8.26 8.82
CA GLU A 11 21.20 7.27 9.83
C GLU A 11 20.87 7.71 11.26
N SER A 12 20.65 9.00 11.50
CA SER A 12 20.33 9.53 12.83
C SER A 12 18.84 9.89 12.92
N PRO A 13 18.11 9.41 13.94
CA PRO A 13 16.76 9.88 14.24
C PRO A 13 16.66 11.39 14.43
N GLU A 14 17.70 11.99 15.02
CA GLU A 14 17.76 13.43 15.23
C GLU A 14 17.87 14.18 13.90
N GLN A 15 18.68 13.68 12.96
CA GLN A 15 18.76 14.25 11.59
C GLN A 15 17.44 14.08 10.83
N TRP A 16 16.75 12.94 11.00
CA TRP A 16 15.43 12.74 10.40
C TRP A 16 14.40 13.71 10.97
N GLN A 17 14.34 13.87 12.29
CA GLN A 17 13.43 14.83 12.93
C GLN A 17 13.70 16.28 12.49
N GLN A 18 14.97 16.66 12.34
CA GLN A 18 15.34 17.97 11.80
C GLN A 18 14.86 18.14 10.34
N PHE A 19 15.01 17.10 9.52
CA PHE A 19 14.52 17.11 8.15
C PHE A 19 12.99 17.17 8.09
N GLN A 20 12.27 16.41 8.92
CA GLN A 20 10.81 16.46 9.05
C GLN A 20 10.35 17.87 9.45
N ALA A 21 11.00 18.49 10.45
CA ALA A 21 10.69 19.85 10.87
C ALA A 21 10.94 20.88 9.77
N PHE A 22 12.06 20.76 9.05
CA PHE A 22 12.39 21.63 7.93
C PHE A 22 11.39 21.48 6.76
N GLY A 23 11.05 20.25 6.42
CA GLY A 23 10.11 19.90 5.35
C GLY A 23 8.64 20.07 5.73
N LYS A 24 8.33 20.39 6.99
CA LYS A 24 6.97 20.40 7.57
C LYS A 24 6.22 19.08 7.33
N LEU A 25 6.93 17.97 7.52
CA LEU A 25 6.39 16.63 7.36
C LEU A 25 5.64 16.21 8.62
N GLU A 26 4.67 15.33 8.45
CA GLU A 26 3.95 14.76 9.59
C GLU A 26 4.89 13.90 10.45
N PRO A 27 4.73 13.87 11.78
CA PRO A 27 5.66 13.17 12.67
C PRO A 27 5.76 11.65 12.41
N TRP A 28 4.70 11.04 11.88
CA TRP A 28 4.64 9.61 11.56
C TRP A 28 5.27 9.26 10.20
N THR A 29 5.72 10.24 9.43
CA THR A 29 6.39 10.00 8.15
C THR A 29 7.71 9.26 8.37
N GLY A 30 7.79 7.99 7.97
CA GLY A 30 9.01 7.16 8.03
C GLY A 30 9.90 7.27 6.79
N GLY A 31 9.34 7.81 5.70
CA GLY A 31 10.02 8.13 4.46
C GLY A 31 9.16 9.08 3.63
N ILE A 32 9.78 9.82 2.72
CA ILE A 32 9.08 10.70 1.79
C ILE A 32 9.73 10.69 0.42
N HIS A 33 8.89 10.63 -0.60
CA HIS A 33 9.29 10.97 -1.96
C HIS A 33 9.04 12.45 -2.25
N SER A 34 10.05 13.12 -2.81
CA SER A 34 9.94 14.47 -3.34
C SER A 34 10.81 14.65 -4.58
N GLN A 35 10.22 15.16 -5.67
CA GLN A 35 10.92 15.51 -6.92
C GLN A 35 11.82 14.39 -7.49
N GLY A 36 11.38 13.14 -7.47
CA GLY A 36 12.14 11.99 -7.97
C GLY A 36 13.23 11.48 -7.03
N SER A 37 13.31 12.03 -5.81
CA SER A 37 14.21 11.58 -4.75
C SER A 37 13.44 10.97 -3.60
N LEU A 38 13.98 9.92 -3.00
CA LEU A 38 13.46 9.29 -1.80
C LEU A 38 14.33 9.65 -0.61
N PHE A 39 13.70 10.10 0.47
CA PHE A 39 14.33 10.40 1.74
C PHE A 39 13.78 9.43 2.77
N ILE A 40 14.63 8.62 3.39
CA ILE A 40 14.21 7.62 4.38
C ILE A 40 15.08 7.69 5.62
N GLN A 41 14.46 7.46 6.77
CA GLN A 41 15.20 7.19 7.99
C GLN A 41 15.60 5.71 8.03
N ARG A 42 16.90 5.45 8.23
CA ARG A 42 17.40 4.14 8.64
C ARG A 42 17.93 4.26 10.06
N ASN A 43 17.45 3.42 10.97
CA ASN A 43 18.08 3.34 12.28
C ASN A 43 19.28 2.36 12.21
N PRO A 44 20.55 2.77 12.40
CA PRO A 44 21.70 1.87 12.29
C PRO A 44 21.72 0.78 13.38
N LYS A 45 21.00 0.98 14.50
CA LYS A 45 20.77 -0.06 15.52
C LYS A 45 19.70 -1.09 15.10
N TYR A 46 18.81 -0.73 14.18
CA TYR A 46 17.76 -1.59 13.64
C TYR A 46 17.88 -1.65 12.11
N LYS A 47 18.52 -2.71 11.57
CA LYS A 47 18.45 -3.04 10.13
C LYS A 47 17.02 -2.81 9.65
N PHE A 48 16.80 -2.21 8.45
CA PHE A 48 15.46 -1.97 7.88
C PHE A 48 14.50 -3.08 8.30
N SER A 49 13.70 -2.81 9.34
CA SER A 49 12.91 -3.84 9.97
C SER A 49 11.55 -3.84 9.28
N GLY A 50 11.14 -4.98 8.75
CA GLY A 50 9.88 -5.07 8.02
C GLY A 50 9.97 -4.54 6.59
N ASN A 51 8.86 -3.99 6.12
CA ASN A 51 8.61 -3.68 4.71
C ASN A 51 8.77 -2.19 4.34
N LEU A 52 9.19 -1.31 5.27
CA LEU A 52 9.25 0.15 5.04
C LEU A 52 10.05 0.54 3.80
N LEU A 53 11.28 0.02 3.63
CA LEU A 53 12.08 0.35 2.44
C LEU A 53 11.36 -0.04 1.13
N GLY A 54 10.71 -1.21 1.13
CA GLY A 54 9.95 -1.66 -0.03
C GLY A 54 8.75 -0.76 -0.30
N HIS A 55 8.08 -0.26 0.75
CA HIS A 55 6.93 0.63 0.67
C HIS A 55 7.32 1.95 -0.01
N GLU A 56 8.39 2.58 0.47
CA GLU A 56 8.93 3.83 -0.06
C GLU A 56 9.42 3.72 -1.51
N ILE A 57 10.03 2.59 -1.89
CA ILE A 57 10.43 2.32 -3.27
C ILE A 57 9.22 2.21 -4.20
N VAL A 58 8.08 1.67 -3.73
CA VAL A 58 6.88 1.58 -4.56
C VAL A 58 6.35 2.96 -4.91
N HIS A 59 6.32 3.91 -3.96
CA HIS A 59 5.92 5.28 -4.26
C HIS A 59 6.80 5.93 -5.34
N LEU A 60 8.11 5.67 -5.34
CA LEU A 60 9.00 6.15 -6.40
C LEU A 60 8.63 5.58 -7.77
N ILE A 61 8.39 4.27 -7.84
CA ILE A 61 8.06 3.59 -9.10
C ILE A 61 6.71 4.08 -9.62
N VAL A 62 5.71 4.16 -8.74
CA VAL A 62 4.37 4.66 -9.07
C VAL A 62 4.44 6.09 -9.59
N HIS A 63 5.14 7.00 -8.91
CA HIS A 63 5.29 8.38 -9.35
C HIS A 63 6.01 8.50 -10.71
N ARG A 64 6.95 7.59 -11.02
CA ARG A 64 7.60 7.57 -12.33
C ARG A 64 6.66 7.13 -13.46
N LEU A 65 5.71 6.25 -13.17
CA LEU A 65 4.72 5.79 -14.12
C LEU A 65 3.54 6.76 -14.25
N TYR A 66 3.16 7.41 -13.15
CA TYR A 66 2.04 8.33 -13.03
C TYR A 66 2.51 9.62 -12.32
N SER A 67 3.09 10.54 -13.08
CA SER A 67 3.70 11.77 -12.53
C SER A 67 2.71 12.69 -11.83
N ASP A 68 1.46 12.66 -12.27
CA ASP A 68 0.37 13.47 -11.72
C ASP A 68 -0.29 12.78 -10.51
N GLY A 69 0.24 11.62 -10.11
CA GLY A 69 -0.21 10.84 -8.97
C GLY A 69 -1.35 9.87 -9.29
N ILE A 70 -1.63 9.00 -8.32
CA ILE A 70 -2.79 8.10 -8.29
C ILE A 70 -3.61 8.38 -7.02
N PRO A 71 -4.88 7.92 -6.93
CA PRO A 71 -5.67 8.09 -5.73
C PRO A 71 -4.95 7.62 -4.45
N CYS A 72 -5.15 8.33 -3.34
CA CYS A 72 -4.39 8.12 -2.10
C CYS A 72 -4.47 6.66 -1.60
N TRP A 73 -5.67 6.09 -1.53
CA TRP A 73 -5.87 4.69 -1.14
C TRP A 73 -5.09 3.71 -2.04
N LEU A 74 -5.02 3.98 -3.35
CA LEU A 74 -4.34 3.10 -4.29
C LEU A 74 -2.81 3.23 -4.15
N ASN A 75 -2.31 4.44 -3.90
CA ASN A 75 -0.89 4.70 -3.66
C ASN A 75 -0.39 3.96 -2.41
N GLU A 76 -1.06 4.18 -1.28
CA GLU A 76 -0.70 3.56 0.00
C GLU A 76 -0.95 2.04 -0.02
N GLY A 77 -2.08 1.61 -0.61
CA GLY A 77 -2.45 0.21 -0.73
C GLY A 77 -1.48 -0.60 -1.59
N LEU A 78 -1.05 -0.07 -2.75
CA LEU A 78 -0.02 -0.70 -3.58
C LEU A 78 1.32 -0.79 -2.87
N ALA A 79 1.73 0.29 -2.20
CA ALA A 79 2.97 0.35 -1.45
C ALA A 79 2.98 -0.69 -0.33
N GLN A 80 1.90 -0.83 0.43
CA GLN A 80 1.76 -1.89 1.43
C GLN A 80 1.76 -3.30 0.80
N TYR A 81 0.95 -3.52 -0.24
CA TYR A 81 0.79 -4.84 -0.86
C TYR A 81 2.11 -5.38 -1.43
N ILE A 82 2.80 -4.58 -2.24
CA ILE A 82 4.07 -4.98 -2.88
C ILE A 82 5.17 -5.12 -1.84
N SER A 83 5.27 -4.20 -0.88
CA SER A 83 6.34 -4.22 0.12
C SER A 83 6.24 -5.40 1.08
N LYS A 84 5.02 -5.79 1.50
CA LYS A 84 4.77 -7.02 2.28
C LYS A 84 5.22 -8.26 1.49
N ALA A 85 4.94 -8.31 0.19
CA ALA A 85 5.37 -9.39 -0.69
C ALA A 85 6.89 -9.45 -0.86
N ALA A 86 7.53 -8.30 -1.09
CA ALA A 86 8.97 -8.18 -1.24
C ALA A 86 9.71 -8.58 0.05
N TYR A 87 9.22 -8.12 1.22
CA TYR A 87 9.80 -8.48 2.51
C TYR A 87 9.70 -9.98 2.79
N ALA A 88 8.54 -10.59 2.55
CA ALA A 88 8.39 -12.04 2.70
C ALA A 88 9.34 -12.81 1.76
N SER A 89 9.52 -12.33 0.52
CA SER A 89 10.48 -12.91 -0.43
C SER A 89 11.92 -12.78 0.05
N TYR A 90 12.30 -11.62 0.58
CA TYR A 90 13.62 -11.38 1.17
C TYR A 90 13.90 -12.34 2.33
N GLN A 91 12.92 -12.56 3.22
CA GLN A 91 13.05 -13.48 4.34
C GLN A 91 13.17 -14.93 3.86
N ARG A 92 12.39 -15.35 2.84
CA ARG A 92 12.52 -16.69 2.24
C ARG A 92 13.90 -16.93 1.62
N ALA A 93 14.47 -15.92 0.94
CA ALA A 93 15.81 -16.02 0.38
C ALA A 93 16.91 -16.22 1.45
N ARG A 94 16.60 -15.92 2.72
CA ARG A 94 17.48 -16.13 3.88
C ARG A 94 17.16 -17.42 4.66
N GLY A 95 16.29 -18.29 4.12
CA GLY A 95 15.93 -19.57 4.72
C GLY A 95 14.78 -19.50 5.74
N TYR A 96 14.12 -18.35 5.92
CA TYR A 96 12.95 -18.25 6.81
C TYR A 96 11.66 -18.69 6.09
N ILE A 97 10.76 -19.35 6.80
CA ILE A 97 9.39 -19.55 6.34
C ILE A 97 8.63 -18.24 6.55
N SER A 98 8.35 -17.52 5.45
CA SER A 98 7.67 -16.23 5.50
C SER A 98 6.66 -16.10 4.38
N LYS A 99 5.46 -15.61 4.71
CA LYS A 99 4.39 -15.27 3.78
C LYS A 99 3.99 -13.80 3.98
N PRO A 100 3.52 -13.10 2.95
CA PRO A 100 2.94 -11.76 3.12
C PRO A 100 1.71 -11.89 4.03
N HIS A 101 1.60 -11.03 5.03
CA HIS A 101 0.50 -11.05 5.98
C HIS A 101 -0.34 -9.77 5.88
N SER A 102 -1.66 -9.93 5.94
CA SER A 102 -2.61 -8.84 6.13
C SER A 102 -3.61 -9.25 7.19
N GLU A 103 -3.75 -8.44 8.23
CA GLU A 103 -4.72 -8.66 9.29
C GLU A 103 -6.14 -8.44 8.75
N ALA A 104 -7.12 -9.17 9.29
CA ALA A 104 -8.53 -8.90 9.04
C ALA A 104 -8.95 -7.59 9.71
N ILE A 105 -9.96 -6.96 9.14
CA ILE A 105 -10.55 -5.74 9.68
C ILE A 105 -11.97 -6.08 10.10
N ALA A 106 -12.33 -5.73 11.35
CA ALA A 106 -13.68 -5.94 11.83
C ALA A 106 -14.68 -5.18 10.94
N THR A 107 -15.88 -5.72 10.75
CA THR A 107 -16.82 -5.16 9.76
C THR A 107 -17.29 -3.76 10.15
N GLU A 108 -17.43 -3.54 11.45
CA GLU A 108 -17.73 -2.26 12.10
C GLU A 108 -16.61 -1.23 11.94
N ASP A 109 -15.37 -1.68 11.72
CA ASP A 109 -14.20 -0.83 11.52
C ASP A 109 -13.95 -0.51 10.04
N LEU A 110 -14.64 -1.15 9.09
CA LEU A 110 -14.45 -0.82 7.68
C LEU A 110 -14.94 0.60 7.35
N ILE A 111 -14.06 1.37 6.71
CA ILE A 111 -14.40 2.63 6.08
C ILE A 111 -15.38 2.31 4.93
N ALA A 112 -16.41 3.14 4.76
CA ALA A 112 -17.28 2.97 3.60
C ALA A 112 -16.46 3.16 2.33
N LEU A 113 -16.59 2.26 1.35
CA LEU A 113 -15.74 2.29 0.17
C LEU A 113 -15.81 3.65 -0.58
N PRO A 114 -16.96 4.35 -0.70
CA PRO A 114 -17.01 5.67 -1.33
C PRO A 114 -16.21 6.72 -0.57
N THR A 115 -16.14 6.58 0.76
CA THR A 115 -15.32 7.44 1.62
C THR A 115 -13.84 7.11 1.43
N LEU A 116 -13.46 5.83 1.46
CA LEU A 116 -12.08 5.39 1.28
C LEU A 116 -11.50 5.90 -0.05
N THR A 117 -12.24 5.75 -1.15
CA THR A 117 -11.75 6.12 -2.49
C THR A 117 -11.71 7.62 -2.73
N ALA A 118 -12.45 8.41 -1.95
CA ALA A 118 -12.50 9.87 -2.04
C ALA A 118 -11.45 10.59 -1.17
N LEU A 119 -10.83 9.90 -0.20
CA LEU A 119 -9.81 10.49 0.66
C LEU A 119 -8.57 10.88 -0.16
N THR A 120 -8.11 12.11 0.04
CA THR A 120 -6.88 12.64 -0.59
C THR A 120 -5.64 12.48 0.31
N LEU A 121 -5.85 12.20 1.60
CA LEU A 121 -4.82 12.01 2.62
C LEU A 121 -5.31 10.94 3.64
N PRO A 122 -4.39 10.17 4.26
CA PRO A 122 -4.75 9.26 5.34
C PRO A 122 -5.38 10.03 6.52
N PRO A 123 -6.52 9.57 7.07
CA PRO A 123 -7.16 10.21 8.21
C PRO A 123 -6.35 10.00 9.50
N THR A 124 -6.15 11.06 10.29
CA THR A 124 -5.28 11.00 11.49
C THR A 124 -5.82 10.07 12.58
N ASP A 125 -7.14 10.00 12.74
CA ASP A 125 -7.83 9.20 13.77
C ASP A 125 -8.02 7.73 13.37
N ARG A 126 -7.93 7.42 12.08
CA ARG A 126 -8.12 6.06 11.53
C ARG A 126 -6.99 5.62 10.61
N VAL A 127 -5.78 6.14 10.85
CA VAL A 127 -4.62 5.96 9.97
C VAL A 127 -4.31 4.48 9.73
N THR A 128 -4.24 3.67 10.78
CA THR A 128 -3.96 2.23 10.68
C THR A 128 -5.02 1.52 9.84
N THR A 129 -6.31 1.75 10.14
CA THR A 129 -7.43 1.20 9.38
C THR A 129 -7.36 1.59 7.91
N PHE A 130 -7.06 2.85 7.59
CA PHE A 130 -6.91 3.31 6.22
C PHE A 130 -5.83 2.55 5.46
N TYR A 131 -4.66 2.36 6.06
CA TYR A 131 -3.55 1.63 5.46
C TYR A 131 -3.88 0.15 5.24
N ASP A 132 -4.47 -0.51 6.25
CA ASP A 132 -4.83 -1.92 6.17
C ASP A 132 -5.96 -2.14 5.16
N GLU A 133 -6.97 -1.29 5.15
CA GLU A 133 -8.10 -1.42 4.23
C GLU A 133 -7.68 -1.15 2.77
N SER A 134 -6.84 -0.12 2.56
CA SER A 134 -6.27 0.19 1.25
C SER A 134 -5.44 -0.99 0.71
N GLU A 135 -4.60 -1.60 1.55
CA GLU A 135 -3.81 -2.78 1.21
C GLU A 135 -4.71 -3.95 0.83
N ARG A 136 -5.74 -4.23 1.65
CA ARG A 136 -6.67 -5.33 1.42
C ARG A 136 -7.51 -5.13 0.17
N LEU A 137 -7.92 -3.90 -0.12
CA LEU A 137 -8.66 -3.59 -1.34
C LEU A 137 -7.80 -3.86 -2.58
N VAL A 138 -6.55 -3.40 -2.58
CA VAL A 138 -5.58 -3.72 -3.65
C VAL A 138 -5.39 -5.23 -3.78
N ARG A 139 -5.16 -5.93 -2.65
CA ARG A 139 -4.99 -7.38 -2.63
C ARG A 139 -6.22 -8.12 -3.19
N PHE A 140 -7.42 -7.70 -2.81
CA PHE A 140 -8.68 -8.25 -3.28
C PHE A 140 -8.84 -8.07 -4.80
N LEU A 141 -8.63 -6.86 -5.29
CA LEU A 141 -8.72 -6.53 -6.72
C LEU A 141 -7.69 -7.30 -7.54
N VAL A 142 -6.43 -7.35 -7.10
CA VAL A 142 -5.36 -8.14 -7.75
C VAL A 142 -5.68 -9.64 -7.75
N SER A 143 -6.26 -10.16 -6.66
CA SER A 143 -6.63 -11.58 -6.55
C SER A 143 -7.86 -11.96 -7.37
N THR A 144 -8.72 -10.98 -7.66
CA THR A 144 -9.91 -11.17 -8.49
C THR A 144 -9.51 -11.37 -9.95
N ASP A 145 -8.75 -10.42 -10.50
CA ASP A 145 -8.08 -10.54 -11.79
C ASP A 145 -6.96 -9.50 -11.89
N LYS A 146 -5.75 -9.96 -12.21
CA LYS A 146 -4.56 -9.10 -12.25
C LYS A 146 -4.52 -8.23 -13.51
N PRO A 147 -4.76 -8.75 -14.74
CA PRO A 147 -4.94 -7.92 -15.93
C PRO A 147 -5.93 -6.76 -15.73
N ASP A 148 -7.11 -7.04 -15.19
CA ASP A 148 -8.15 -6.04 -14.93
C ASP A 148 -7.68 -5.02 -13.88
N PHE A 149 -6.99 -5.46 -12.83
CA PHE A 149 -6.38 -4.55 -11.86
C PHE A 149 -5.39 -3.59 -12.50
N LEU A 150 -4.54 -4.08 -13.41
CA LEU A 150 -3.57 -3.23 -14.11
C LEU A 150 -4.27 -2.23 -15.03
N ALA A 151 -5.38 -2.61 -15.67
CA ALA A 151 -6.20 -1.70 -16.46
C ALA A 151 -6.86 -0.62 -15.59
N LEU A 152 -7.37 -1.00 -14.40
CA LEU A 152 -7.91 -0.05 -13.43
C LEU A 152 -6.83 0.92 -12.94
N LEU A 153 -5.64 0.42 -12.60
CA LEU A 153 -4.51 1.24 -12.16
C LEU A 153 -4.12 2.28 -13.24
N ASP A 154 -3.99 1.87 -14.50
CA ASP A 154 -3.67 2.80 -15.61
C ASP A 154 -4.80 3.83 -15.81
N ALA A 155 -6.07 3.42 -15.72
CA ALA A 155 -7.19 4.35 -15.84
C ALA A 155 -7.21 5.40 -14.72
N LEU A 156 -6.97 4.99 -13.47
CA LEU A 156 -6.94 5.88 -12.31
C LEU A 156 -5.70 6.78 -12.32
N GLY A 157 -4.55 6.27 -12.76
CA GLY A 157 -3.35 7.08 -12.97
C GLY A 157 -3.43 8.05 -14.14
N ARG A 158 -4.47 7.93 -14.98
CA ARG A 158 -4.86 8.92 -15.99
C ARG A 158 -6.07 9.76 -15.55
N HIS A 159 -6.36 9.77 -14.25
CA HIS A 159 -7.42 10.56 -13.63
C HIS A 159 -8.84 10.27 -14.14
N GLN A 160 -9.10 9.05 -14.62
CA GLN A 160 -10.49 8.64 -14.85
C GLN A 160 -11.20 8.50 -13.49
N PRO A 161 -12.46 8.97 -13.37
CA PRO A 161 -13.25 8.76 -12.17
C PRO A 161 -13.38 7.26 -11.86
N PHE A 162 -13.30 6.90 -10.59
CA PHE A 162 -13.31 5.50 -10.16
C PHE A 162 -14.60 4.77 -10.57
N GLU A 163 -15.73 5.48 -10.50
CA GLU A 163 -17.06 4.99 -10.88
C GLU A 163 -17.16 4.65 -12.37
N ILE A 164 -16.32 5.28 -13.20
CA ILE A 164 -16.24 5.03 -14.64
C ILE A 164 -15.19 3.97 -14.94
N ALA A 165 -14.05 4.01 -14.26
CA ALA A 165 -12.93 3.11 -14.49
C ALA A 165 -13.22 1.67 -14.03
N LEU A 166 -13.85 1.49 -12.88
CA LEU A 166 -14.15 0.19 -12.28
C LEU A 166 -14.95 -0.74 -13.22
N PRO A 167 -16.15 -0.38 -13.70
CA PRO A 167 -16.95 -1.28 -14.54
C PRO A 167 -16.34 -1.52 -15.92
N ARG A 168 -15.43 -0.64 -16.38
CA ARG A 168 -14.68 -0.82 -17.63
C ARG A 168 -13.52 -1.79 -17.47
N ALA A 169 -12.84 -1.75 -16.33
CA ALA A 169 -11.73 -2.65 -16.03
C ALA A 169 -12.22 -4.06 -15.68
N TYR A 170 -13.24 -4.16 -14.82
CA TYR A 170 -13.76 -5.42 -14.30
C TYR A 170 -15.12 -5.79 -14.93
N VAL A 171 -15.13 -5.93 -16.26
CA VAL A 171 -16.36 -6.15 -17.05
C VAL A 171 -17.08 -7.42 -16.59
N GLY A 172 -18.34 -7.26 -16.16
CA GLY A 172 -19.17 -8.37 -15.68
C GLY A 172 -18.90 -8.84 -14.26
N THR A 173 -17.82 -8.36 -13.61
CA THR A 173 -17.47 -8.72 -12.22
C THR A 173 -17.93 -7.68 -11.21
N PHE A 174 -17.68 -6.40 -11.52
CA PHE A 174 -18.08 -5.24 -10.71
C PHE A 174 -18.80 -4.22 -11.60
N PRO A 175 -20.12 -4.39 -11.83
CA PRO A 175 -20.89 -3.49 -12.68
C PRO A 175 -21.03 -2.08 -12.08
N ASP A 176 -20.89 -1.97 -10.75
CA ASP A 176 -20.94 -0.72 -10.02
C ASP A 176 -20.17 -0.83 -8.70
N PHE A 177 -20.13 0.30 -8.02
CA PHE A 177 -19.47 0.51 -6.76
C PHE A 177 -20.06 -0.33 -5.62
N SER A 178 -21.38 -0.52 -5.60
CA SER A 178 -22.09 -1.24 -4.53
C SER A 178 -21.78 -2.73 -4.56
N VAL A 179 -21.68 -3.33 -5.74
CA VAL A 179 -21.29 -4.74 -5.89
C VAL A 179 -19.85 -4.96 -5.44
N LEU A 180 -18.94 -4.02 -5.76
CA LEU A 180 -17.57 -4.07 -5.26
C LEU A 180 -17.54 -3.98 -3.72
N GLU A 181 -18.23 -3.00 -3.14
CA GLU A 181 -18.24 -2.81 -1.69
C GLU A 181 -18.79 -4.04 -0.95
N GLN A 182 -19.89 -4.63 -1.43
CA GLN A 182 -20.44 -5.85 -0.83
C GLN A 182 -19.42 -6.99 -0.81
N LYS A 183 -18.84 -7.30 -1.97
CA LYS A 183 -17.87 -8.40 -2.10
C LYS A 183 -16.58 -8.11 -1.32
N PHE A 184 -16.13 -6.86 -1.30
CA PHE A 184 -14.97 -6.45 -0.54
C PHE A 184 -15.20 -6.58 0.97
N ARG A 185 -16.37 -6.18 1.48
CA ARG A 185 -16.71 -6.36 2.92
C ARG A 185 -16.68 -7.83 3.31
N GLU A 186 -17.23 -8.72 2.49
CA GLU A 186 -17.17 -10.17 2.71
C GLU A 186 -15.73 -10.71 2.68
N TYR A 187 -14.87 -10.13 1.84
CA TYR A 187 -13.45 -10.46 1.79
C TYR A 187 -12.67 -9.93 2.99
N ALA A 188 -12.94 -8.68 3.40
CA ALA A 188 -12.20 -7.96 4.43
C ALA A 188 -12.43 -8.53 5.83
N ALA A 189 -13.66 -9.02 6.09
CA ALA A 189 -14.04 -9.67 7.34
C ALA A 189 -13.46 -11.09 7.52
N LYS A 190 -12.84 -11.67 6.49
CA LYS A 190 -12.21 -13.00 6.55
C LYS A 190 -10.70 -12.86 6.79
N ASP A 191 -10.17 -13.69 7.69
CA ASP A 191 -8.72 -13.89 7.81
C ASP A 191 -8.18 -14.51 6.52
N PHE A 192 -7.60 -13.70 5.65
CA PHE A 192 -6.83 -14.16 4.50
C PHE A 192 -5.34 -14.09 4.82
N GLY A 193 -4.94 -15.06 5.63
CA GLY A 193 -3.57 -15.43 5.91
C GLY A 193 -3.65 -16.82 6.53
N THR A 194 -3.19 -17.84 5.79
CA THR A 194 -3.19 -19.24 6.25
C THR A 194 -2.80 -19.30 7.72
N THR A 195 -3.71 -19.80 8.54
CA THR A 195 -3.49 -20.17 9.93
C THR A 195 -2.09 -20.73 10.07
N LEU A 196 -1.33 -20.21 11.04
CA LEU A 196 -0.26 -20.99 11.64
C LEU A 196 -0.91 -22.28 12.13
N GLN A 197 -0.85 -23.33 11.32
CA GLN A 197 -0.79 -24.67 11.89
C GLN A 197 0.55 -24.68 12.61
N GLN A 198 0.47 -24.58 13.94
CA GLN A 198 1.54 -25.03 14.80
C GLN A 198 1.97 -26.39 14.28
N ALA A 199 3.27 -26.57 14.07
CA ALA A 199 3.80 -27.92 13.94
C ALA A 199 3.39 -28.63 15.25
N ASP A 200 2.50 -29.60 15.14
CA ASP A 200 2.36 -30.59 16.18
C ASP A 200 3.75 -31.24 16.33
N ASP A 201 4.31 -31.12 17.52
CA ASP A 201 5.51 -31.85 17.92
C ASP A 201 5.18 -33.36 17.87
N GLU A 202 5.79 -34.07 16.92
CA GLU A 202 6.08 -35.51 17.02
C GLU A 202 7.61 -35.74 16.90
#